data_AF-W4Q760-F1
#
_entry.id   AF-W4Q760-F1
#
_cell.length_a   1.000
_cell.length_b   1.000
_cell.length_c   1.000
_cell.angle_alpha   90.00
_cell.angle_beta   90.00
_cell.angle_gamma   90.00
#
_symmetry.space_group_name_H-M   'P 1'
#
loop_
_entity.id
_entity.type
_entity.pdbx_description
1 polymer ?
#
loop_
_entity_poly.entity_id
_entity_poly.type
_entity_poly.pdbx_seq_one_letter_code
_entity_poly.pdbx_strand_id
1 'polypeptide(L)'
;MLTDKGQLDADLVVIAIGVKPNTSFLNGTGIHLFTNGAIKVNSFMETNIKDVYAAGDCATQYHRIKERDDYIPLGTHANKQGRLAGKAMVGAPRPFQGIVGTSIIKFFDLSLGRTGLSEAEIEAQGYPYETISATLPHIAGYYPEPKNLHIRMSYHTETEQLLGAQVIGEAGVDKRIDVLATALFHHMRVSELEDLDLAYAPPYNGVWDPIQRTARRL
;
A
#
# COMPACT_ATOMS: atom_id res chain seq x y z
N MET A 1 7.73 -12.89 30.82
CA MET A 1 6.45 -12.40 30.27
C MET A 1 5.35 -13.40 30.58
N LEU A 2 4.25 -12.97 31.21
CA LEU A 2 3.07 -13.81 31.44
C LEU A 2 2.02 -13.52 30.37
N THR A 3 1.44 -14.56 29.79
CA THR A 3 0.32 -14.50 28.85
C THR A 3 -0.86 -15.29 29.40
N ASP A 4 -2.04 -15.15 28.78
CA ASP A 4 -3.22 -15.98 29.05
C ASP A 4 -3.00 -17.48 28.78
N LYS A 5 -1.92 -17.84 28.06
CA LYS A 5 -1.53 -19.23 27.73
C LYS A 5 -0.35 -19.76 28.53
N GLY A 6 0.30 -18.94 29.35
CA GLY A 6 1.43 -19.35 30.16
C GLY A 6 2.55 -18.33 30.25
N GLN A 7 3.67 -18.76 30.84
CA GLN A 7 4.82 -17.93 31.14
C GLN A 7 5.97 -18.20 30.15
N LEU A 8 6.63 -17.12 29.71
CA LEU A 8 7.80 -17.13 28.84
C LEU A 8 8.95 -16.38 29.53
N ASP A 9 10.11 -17.00 29.67
CA ASP A 9 11.30 -16.34 30.22
C ASP A 9 11.92 -15.40 29.17
N ALA A 10 12.31 -14.19 29.58
CA ALA A 10 12.88 -13.19 28.69
C ALA A 10 13.74 -12.18 29.48
N ASP A 11 14.94 -11.89 28.97
CA ASP A 11 15.85 -10.87 29.50
C ASP A 11 15.53 -9.46 28.95
N LEU A 12 14.90 -9.40 27.77
CA LEU A 12 14.51 -8.17 27.08
C LEU A 12 13.14 -8.33 26.44
N VAL A 13 12.31 -7.28 26.50
CA VAL A 13 11.00 -7.22 25.85
C VAL A 13 10.94 -5.98 24.95
N VAL A 14 10.56 -6.19 23.68
CA VAL A 14 10.29 -5.11 22.72
C VAL A 14 8.79 -5.03 22.48
N ILE A 15 8.18 -3.87 22.73
CA ILE A 15 6.74 -3.65 22.59
C ILE A 15 6.47 -3.04 21.20
N ALA A 16 5.90 -3.84 20.29
CA ALA A 16 5.59 -3.44 18.91
C ALA A 16 4.12 -3.73 18.56
N ILE A 17 3.17 -3.22 19.38
CA ILE A 17 1.73 -3.52 19.29
C ILE A 17 0.93 -2.52 18.43
N GLY A 18 1.63 -1.70 17.63
CA GLY A 18 1.04 -0.65 16.80
C GLY A 18 1.29 0.76 17.33
N VAL A 19 0.90 1.75 16.53
CA VAL A 19 1.09 3.17 16.80
C VAL A 19 -0.25 3.89 16.85
N LYS A 20 -0.31 5.00 17.59
CA LYS A 20 -1.48 5.88 17.66
C LYS A 20 -1.09 7.31 17.26
N PRO A 21 -1.97 8.06 16.59
CA PRO A 21 -1.76 9.48 16.34
C PRO A 21 -1.51 10.24 17.64
N ASN A 22 -0.46 11.07 17.69
CA ASN A 22 -0.17 11.91 18.85
C ASN A 22 -0.99 13.21 18.80
N THR A 23 -2.31 13.10 18.99
CA THR A 23 -3.29 14.16 18.74
C THR A 23 -4.22 14.42 19.93
N SER A 24 -3.95 13.81 21.09
CA SER A 24 -4.81 13.92 22.29
C SER A 24 -4.98 15.35 22.80
N PHE A 25 -3.97 16.20 22.57
CA PHE A 25 -4.02 17.63 22.93
C PHE A 25 -5.05 18.43 22.13
N LEU A 26 -5.63 17.86 21.06
CA LEU A 26 -6.66 18.49 20.24
C LEU A 26 -8.08 18.24 20.76
N ASN A 27 -8.24 17.46 21.82
CA ASN A 27 -9.55 17.22 22.43
C ASN A 27 -10.21 18.54 22.86
N GLY A 28 -11.46 18.75 22.43
CA GLY A 28 -12.21 19.97 22.74
C GLY A 28 -11.87 21.20 21.87
N THR A 29 -10.91 21.10 20.93
CA THR A 29 -10.56 22.21 20.03
C THR A 29 -11.56 22.41 18.87
N GLY A 30 -12.43 21.43 18.63
CA GLY A 30 -13.31 21.40 17.46
C GLY A 30 -12.65 20.89 16.18
N ILE A 31 -11.37 20.52 16.20
CA ILE A 31 -10.72 19.84 15.07
C ILE A 31 -11.35 18.45 14.88
N HIS A 32 -11.74 18.14 13.64
CA HIS A 32 -12.34 16.86 13.30
C HIS A 32 -11.27 15.76 13.29
N LEU A 33 -11.50 14.73 14.11
CA LEU A 33 -10.65 13.55 14.19
C LEU A 33 -11.34 12.34 13.54
N PHE A 34 -10.54 11.44 13.00
CA PHE A 34 -10.94 10.13 12.54
C PHE A 34 -11.16 9.18 13.73
N THR A 35 -11.73 8.01 13.48
CA THR A 35 -12.14 7.07 14.56
C THR A 35 -10.97 6.63 15.45
N ASN A 36 -9.74 6.66 14.93
CA ASN A 36 -8.52 6.32 15.67
C ASN A 36 -7.77 7.55 16.24
N GLY A 37 -8.33 8.76 16.13
CA GLY A 37 -7.75 10.01 16.60
C GLY A 37 -6.90 10.77 15.58
N ALA A 38 -6.70 10.27 14.36
CA ALA A 38 -5.95 11.00 13.33
C ALA A 38 -6.73 12.26 12.89
N ILE A 39 -6.04 13.35 12.59
CA ILE A 39 -6.65 14.59 12.12
C ILE A 39 -7.22 14.35 10.72
N LYS A 40 -8.51 14.61 10.53
CA LYS A 40 -9.11 14.56 9.19
C LYS A 40 -8.63 15.76 8.38
N VAL A 41 -8.18 15.50 7.17
CA VAL A 41 -7.75 16.55 6.24
C VAL A 41 -8.42 16.39 4.89
N ASN A 42 -8.61 17.50 4.17
CA ASN A 42 -9.05 17.46 2.78
C ASN A 42 -7.86 17.16 1.83
N SER A 43 -8.09 17.17 0.51
CA SER A 43 -7.04 16.91 -0.48
C SER A 43 -5.92 17.97 -0.48
N PHE A 44 -6.11 19.14 0.12
CA PHE A 44 -5.09 20.19 0.26
C PHE A 44 -4.37 20.15 1.62
N MET A 45 -4.60 19.10 2.41
CA MET A 45 -4.03 18.89 3.75
C MET A 45 -4.57 19.86 4.82
N GLU A 46 -5.69 20.52 4.52
CA GLU A 46 -6.37 21.45 5.43
C GLU A 46 -7.24 20.66 6.40
N THR A 47 -7.27 21.11 7.65
CA THR A 47 -8.26 20.65 8.63
C THR A 47 -9.59 21.38 8.42
N ASN A 48 -10.58 21.15 9.28
CA ASN A 48 -11.82 21.93 9.30
C ASN A 48 -11.65 23.35 9.86
N ILE A 49 -10.51 23.67 10.48
CA ILE A 49 -10.21 25.00 11.01
C ILE A 49 -9.37 25.77 9.99
N LYS A 50 -9.79 27.00 9.70
CA LYS A 50 -9.10 27.88 8.74
C LYS A 50 -7.63 28.08 9.13
N ASP A 51 -6.75 28.04 8.14
CA ASP A 51 -5.31 28.24 8.27
C ASP A 51 -4.59 27.17 9.14
N VAL A 52 -5.27 26.07 9.47
CA VAL A 52 -4.71 24.91 10.19
C VAL A 52 -4.63 23.70 9.27
N TYR A 53 -3.43 23.14 9.17
CA TYR A 53 -3.10 22.00 8.30
C TYR A 53 -2.57 20.83 9.13
N ALA A 54 -2.68 19.61 8.59
CA ALA A 54 -2.05 18.42 9.18
C ALA A 54 -1.48 17.51 8.08
N ALA A 55 -0.36 16.86 8.40
CA ALA A 55 0.35 15.99 7.46
C ALA A 55 1.17 14.94 8.19
N GLY A 56 1.29 13.75 7.59
CA GLY A 56 2.01 12.62 8.15
C GLY A 56 1.19 11.82 9.15
N ASP A 57 1.88 11.15 10.07
CA ASP A 57 1.28 10.14 10.94
C ASP A 57 0.23 10.70 11.92
N CYS A 58 0.08 12.02 12.01
CA CYS A 58 -1.00 12.65 12.75
C CYS A 58 -2.29 12.83 11.93
N ALA A 59 -2.28 12.60 10.61
CA ALA A 59 -3.37 12.91 9.70
C ALA A 59 -3.88 11.67 8.94
N THR A 60 -5.11 11.73 8.43
CA THR A 60 -5.66 10.71 7.53
C THR A 60 -5.02 10.76 6.14
N GLN A 61 -5.13 9.65 5.40
CA GLN A 61 -4.80 9.57 3.98
C GLN A 61 -6.02 9.10 3.20
N TYR A 62 -6.37 9.77 2.10
CA TYR A 62 -7.41 9.27 1.20
C TYR A 62 -6.93 8.02 0.47
N HIS A 63 -7.64 6.90 0.59
CA HIS A 63 -7.29 5.64 -0.06
C HIS A 63 -8.08 5.45 -1.36
N ARG A 64 -7.40 5.47 -2.51
CA ARG A 64 -8.03 5.53 -3.84
C ARG A 64 -8.92 4.33 -4.16
N ILE A 65 -8.57 3.14 -3.69
CA ILE A 65 -9.38 1.93 -3.94
C ILE A 65 -10.57 1.81 -2.98
N LYS A 66 -10.45 2.34 -1.76
CA LYS A 66 -11.54 2.34 -0.76
C LYS A 66 -12.48 3.53 -0.96
N GLU A 67 -12.05 4.50 -1.76
CA GLU A 67 -12.66 5.81 -2.02
C GLU A 67 -13.02 6.60 -0.75
N ARG A 68 -12.25 6.43 0.32
CA ARG A 68 -12.47 7.07 1.62
C ARG A 68 -11.17 7.30 2.38
N ASP A 69 -11.28 8.11 3.43
CA ASP A 69 -10.19 8.31 4.39
C ASP A 69 -9.80 6.98 5.05
N ASP A 70 -8.50 6.81 5.20
CA ASP A 70 -7.84 5.69 5.85
C ASP A 70 -6.68 6.20 6.73
N TYR A 71 -6.06 5.31 7.47
CA TYR A 71 -4.90 5.60 8.30
C TYR A 71 -3.79 4.59 8.07
N ILE A 72 -2.82 4.99 7.24
CA ILE A 72 -1.65 4.18 6.91
C ILE A 72 -0.41 5.05 7.17
N PRO A 73 0.13 5.08 8.41
CA PRO A 73 1.24 5.95 8.77
C PRO A 73 2.54 5.42 8.16
N LEU A 74 3.02 6.07 7.09
CA LEU A 74 4.28 5.76 6.42
C LEU A 74 5.01 7.05 6.04
N GLY A 75 6.34 7.01 6.13
CA GLY A 75 7.19 8.16 5.80
C GLY A 75 6.98 8.71 4.39
N THR A 76 6.61 7.85 3.42
CA THR A 76 6.27 8.27 2.04
C THR A 76 5.04 9.17 2.01
N HIS A 77 4.04 8.90 2.84
CA HIS A 77 2.82 9.70 2.95
C HIS A 77 3.14 11.01 3.65
N ALA A 78 3.85 10.97 4.78
CA ALA A 78 4.25 12.15 5.53
C ALA A 78 5.00 13.18 4.68
N ASN A 79 5.96 12.75 3.88
CA ASN A 79 6.72 13.65 3.00
C ASN A 79 5.85 14.27 1.90
N LYS A 80 4.98 13.47 1.26
CA LYS A 80 4.06 13.98 0.21
C LYS A 80 3.06 14.96 0.80
N GLN A 81 2.42 14.60 1.91
CA GLN A 81 1.44 15.45 2.60
C GLN A 81 2.09 16.75 3.09
N GLY A 82 3.25 16.69 3.75
CA GLY A 82 3.94 17.88 4.25
C GLY A 82 4.30 18.88 3.14
N ARG A 83 4.79 18.37 1.99
CA ARG A 83 5.06 19.20 0.82
C ARG A 83 3.79 19.89 0.28
N LEU A 84 2.66 19.19 0.29
CA LEU A 84 1.39 19.73 -0.22
C LEU A 84 0.75 20.72 0.76
N ALA A 85 0.84 20.46 2.06
CA ALA A 85 0.45 21.41 3.11
C ALA A 85 1.23 22.72 2.98
N GLY A 86 2.56 22.66 2.87
CA GLY A 86 3.40 23.85 2.68
C GLY A 86 3.06 24.62 1.39
N LYS A 87 2.73 23.91 0.31
CA LYS A 87 2.25 24.52 -0.94
C LYS A 87 0.91 25.25 -0.78
N ALA A 88 -0.03 24.65 -0.05
CA ALA A 88 -1.32 25.28 0.23
C ALA A 88 -1.14 26.56 1.07
N MET A 89 -0.30 26.53 2.10
CA MET A 89 0.00 27.68 2.97
C MET A 89 0.56 28.91 2.21
N VAL A 90 1.31 28.70 1.12
CA VAL A 90 1.88 29.79 0.31
C VAL A 90 1.02 30.18 -0.89
N GLY A 91 -0.24 29.75 -0.95
CA GLY A 91 -1.17 30.11 -2.03
C GLY A 91 -0.92 29.37 -3.35
N ALA A 92 -0.21 28.24 -3.32
CA ALA A 92 0.04 27.38 -4.48
C ALA A 92 -0.54 25.96 -4.29
N PRO A 93 -1.84 25.81 -3.91
CA PRO A 93 -2.41 24.55 -3.50
C PRO A 93 -2.34 23.50 -4.62
N ARG A 94 -2.00 22.27 -4.24
CA ARG A 94 -2.06 21.10 -5.13
C ARG A 94 -2.73 19.95 -4.38
N PRO A 95 -3.70 19.25 -4.98
CA PRO A 95 -4.40 18.17 -4.30
C PRO A 95 -3.50 16.94 -4.14
N PHE A 96 -3.50 16.37 -2.94
CA PHE A 96 -3.03 15.03 -2.64
C PHE A 96 -3.93 14.04 -3.34
N GLN A 97 -3.35 13.23 -4.21
CA GLN A 97 -4.09 12.27 -5.02
C GLN A 97 -4.47 11.00 -4.27
N GLY A 98 -4.12 10.91 -2.98
CA GLY A 98 -4.35 9.74 -2.17
C GLY A 98 -3.25 8.68 -2.29
N ILE A 99 -3.51 7.56 -1.63
CA ILE A 99 -2.63 6.40 -1.54
C ILE A 99 -3.35 5.16 -2.05
N VAL A 100 -2.60 4.09 -2.26
CA VAL A 100 -3.14 2.76 -2.57
C VAL A 100 -2.65 1.71 -1.58
N GLY A 101 -2.19 2.09 -0.38
CA GLY A 101 -1.81 1.12 0.66
C GLY A 101 -0.55 0.29 0.35
N THR A 102 0.39 0.85 -0.41
CA THR A 102 1.66 0.19 -0.74
C THR A 102 2.60 0.13 0.46
N SER A 103 3.14 -1.04 0.75
CA SER A 103 4.22 -1.23 1.71
C SER A 103 5.09 -2.42 1.33
N ILE A 104 6.35 -2.39 1.77
CA ILE A 104 7.32 -3.47 1.56
C ILE A 104 8.19 -3.61 2.80
N ILE A 105 8.47 -4.86 3.20
CA ILE A 105 9.39 -5.20 4.28
C ILE A 105 10.37 -6.26 3.82
N LYS A 106 11.49 -6.39 4.53
CA LYS A 106 12.45 -7.47 4.38
C LYS A 106 12.55 -8.24 5.68
N PHE A 107 12.45 -9.56 5.60
CA PHE A 107 12.62 -10.48 6.71
C PHE A 107 13.63 -11.56 6.31
N PHE A 108 14.82 -11.50 6.90
CA PHE A 108 16.02 -12.20 6.39
C PHE A 108 16.19 -11.94 4.90
N ASP A 109 16.21 -12.98 4.07
CA ASP A 109 16.39 -12.87 2.62
C ASP A 109 15.08 -12.66 1.85
N LEU A 110 13.93 -12.72 2.52
CA LEU A 110 12.63 -12.56 1.88
C LEU A 110 12.16 -11.10 1.90
N SER A 111 11.79 -10.60 0.74
CA SER A 111 11.00 -9.37 0.60
C SER A 111 9.52 -9.72 0.52
N LEU A 112 8.70 -8.94 1.23
CA LEU A 112 7.25 -9.07 1.26
C LEU A 112 6.64 -7.71 0.92
N GLY A 113 6.01 -7.60 -0.25
CA GLY A 113 5.34 -6.40 -0.73
C GLY A 113 3.83 -6.58 -0.78
N ARG A 114 3.09 -5.52 -0.44
CA ARG A 114 1.65 -5.40 -0.67
C ARG A 114 1.30 -4.04 -1.26
N THR A 115 0.21 -4.00 -2.02
CA THR A 115 -0.44 -2.77 -2.46
C THR A 115 -1.92 -3.04 -2.70
N GLY A 116 -2.75 -2.04 -2.51
CA GLY A 116 -4.21 -2.14 -2.56
C GLY A 116 -4.78 -2.83 -1.33
N LEU A 117 -5.95 -3.44 -1.54
CA LEU A 117 -6.74 -4.10 -0.50
C LEU A 117 -6.27 -5.53 -0.25
N SER A 118 -6.27 -5.96 1.01
CA SER A 118 -6.25 -7.39 1.35
C SER A 118 -7.62 -8.03 1.13
N GLU A 119 -7.68 -9.35 0.96
CA GLU A 119 -8.94 -10.11 0.84
C GLU A 119 -9.92 -9.77 1.96
N ALA A 120 -9.44 -9.70 3.22
CA ALA A 120 -10.26 -9.29 4.36
C ALA A 120 -10.82 -7.84 4.22
N GLU A 121 -10.06 -6.91 3.64
CA GLU A 121 -10.52 -5.54 3.37
C GLU A 121 -11.52 -5.48 2.20
N ILE A 122 -11.40 -6.40 1.23
CA ILE A 122 -12.33 -6.54 0.11
C ILE A 122 -13.66 -7.11 0.61
N GLU A 123 -13.60 -8.19 1.40
CA GLU A 123 -14.75 -8.83 2.04
C GLU A 123 -15.50 -7.86 2.96
N ALA A 124 -14.78 -7.11 3.80
CA ALA A 124 -15.38 -6.10 4.67
C ALA A 124 -16.08 -4.96 3.90
N GLN A 125 -15.74 -4.76 2.62
CA GLN A 125 -16.40 -3.80 1.74
C GLN A 125 -17.55 -4.42 0.93
N GLY A 126 -17.69 -5.75 0.92
CA GLY A 126 -18.70 -6.45 0.16
C GLY A 126 -18.49 -6.41 -1.36
N TYR A 127 -17.24 -6.20 -1.82
CA TYR A 127 -16.96 -6.24 -3.26
C TYR A 127 -16.96 -7.68 -3.77
N PRO A 128 -17.62 -7.98 -4.91
CA PRO A 128 -17.47 -9.26 -5.58
C PRO A 128 -16.05 -9.35 -6.15
N TYR A 129 -15.31 -10.39 -5.76
CA TYR A 129 -13.91 -10.51 -6.14
C TYR A 129 -13.47 -11.95 -6.38
N GLU A 130 -12.48 -12.10 -7.23
CA GLU A 130 -11.71 -13.32 -7.41
C GLU A 130 -10.23 -13.03 -7.26
N THR A 131 -9.44 -14.09 -7.11
CA THR A 131 -8.00 -13.99 -6.88
C THR A 131 -7.25 -14.96 -7.79
N ILE A 132 -6.30 -14.41 -8.54
CA ILE A 132 -5.34 -15.17 -9.35
C ILE A 132 -3.98 -15.18 -8.66
N SER A 133 -3.24 -16.28 -8.81
CA SER A 133 -1.94 -16.45 -8.18
C SER A 133 -0.97 -17.21 -9.07
N ALA A 134 0.32 -16.92 -8.91
CA ALA A 134 1.37 -17.61 -9.64
C ALA A 134 2.68 -17.67 -8.84
N THR A 135 3.47 -18.71 -9.10
CA THR A 135 4.87 -18.78 -8.68
C THR A 135 5.75 -18.76 -9.93
N LEU A 136 6.56 -17.73 -10.08
CA LEU A 136 7.29 -17.43 -11.32
C LEU A 136 8.71 -16.92 -11.04
N PRO A 137 9.70 -17.21 -11.90
CA PRO A 137 11.05 -16.66 -11.72
C PRO A 137 11.05 -15.14 -11.91
N HIS A 138 11.81 -14.42 -11.08
CA HIS A 138 11.92 -12.96 -11.13
C HIS A 138 12.68 -12.44 -12.38
N ILE A 139 13.45 -13.31 -13.03
CA ILE A 139 14.30 -13.05 -14.21
C ILE A 139 14.15 -14.16 -15.26
N ALA A 140 14.84 -14.05 -16.39
CA ALA A 140 14.83 -15.09 -17.41
C ALA A 140 15.36 -16.43 -16.86
N GLY A 141 14.64 -17.53 -17.10
CA GLY A 141 14.96 -18.83 -16.49
C GLY A 141 16.29 -19.45 -16.93
N TYR A 142 16.85 -19.00 -18.06
CA TYR A 142 18.18 -19.41 -18.53
C TYR A 142 19.30 -18.54 -17.96
N TYR A 143 18.98 -17.41 -17.32
CA TYR A 143 19.97 -16.57 -16.67
C TYR A 143 20.37 -17.17 -15.32
N PRO A 144 21.62 -17.04 -14.86
CA PRO A 144 22.06 -17.61 -13.60
C PRO A 144 21.22 -17.20 -12.39
N GLU A 145 21.03 -18.14 -11.46
CA GLU A 145 20.40 -17.96 -10.14
C GLU A 145 18.98 -17.34 -10.13
N PRO A 146 18.03 -17.86 -10.90
CA PRO A 146 16.66 -17.35 -10.85
C PRO A 146 16.00 -17.71 -9.52
N LYS A 147 15.52 -16.69 -8.81
CA LYS A 147 14.67 -16.80 -7.62
C LYS A 147 13.20 -16.71 -7.99
N ASN A 148 12.35 -17.40 -7.24
CA ASN A 148 10.90 -17.36 -7.43
C ASN A 148 10.27 -16.16 -6.73
N LEU A 149 9.24 -15.63 -7.37
CA LEU A 149 8.24 -14.72 -6.83
C LEU A 149 6.93 -15.48 -6.66
N HIS A 150 6.30 -15.35 -5.51
CA HIS A 150 4.92 -15.71 -5.26
C HIS A 150 4.07 -14.45 -5.40
N ILE A 151 3.17 -14.44 -6.38
CA ILE A 151 2.35 -13.30 -6.73
C ILE A 151 0.90 -13.67 -6.54
N ARG A 152 0.14 -12.78 -5.91
CA ARG A 152 -1.30 -12.86 -5.76
C ARG A 152 -1.92 -11.52 -6.15
N MET A 153 -2.97 -11.56 -6.96
CA MET A 153 -3.74 -10.38 -7.38
C MET A 153 -5.23 -10.66 -7.19
N SER A 154 -5.92 -9.73 -6.54
CA SER A 154 -7.37 -9.78 -6.33
C SER A 154 -8.02 -8.68 -7.17
N TYR A 155 -9.13 -9.01 -7.83
CA TYR A 155 -9.80 -8.11 -8.76
C TYR A 155 -11.32 -8.20 -8.63
N HIS A 156 -11.99 -7.14 -9.06
CA HIS A 156 -13.44 -7.06 -9.07
C HIS A 156 -14.00 -7.90 -10.23
N THR A 157 -14.84 -8.89 -9.97
CA THR A 157 -15.26 -9.86 -11.01
C THR A 157 -16.10 -9.26 -12.13
N GLU A 158 -16.82 -8.18 -11.87
CA GLU A 158 -17.68 -7.55 -12.88
C GLU A 158 -16.95 -6.55 -13.78
N THR A 159 -15.82 -5.99 -13.31
CA THR A 159 -15.13 -4.88 -13.99
C THR A 159 -13.68 -5.21 -14.33
N GLU A 160 -13.17 -6.34 -13.83
CA GLU A 160 -11.76 -6.74 -13.86
C GLU A 160 -10.81 -5.76 -13.17
N GLN A 161 -11.32 -4.73 -12.49
CA GLN A 161 -10.50 -3.73 -11.82
C GLN A 161 -9.62 -4.40 -10.77
N LEU A 162 -8.32 -4.12 -10.82
CA LEU A 162 -7.39 -4.57 -9.80
C LEU A 162 -7.75 -3.93 -8.45
N LEU A 163 -7.95 -4.74 -7.42
CA LEU A 163 -8.31 -4.30 -6.06
C LEU A 163 -7.11 -4.34 -5.11
N GLY A 164 -6.24 -5.33 -5.29
CA GLY A 164 -5.07 -5.50 -4.45
C GLY A 164 -4.11 -6.55 -4.99
N ALA A 165 -2.87 -6.46 -4.53
CA ALA A 165 -1.83 -7.40 -4.91
C ALA A 165 -0.78 -7.57 -3.80
N GLN A 166 -0.23 -8.78 -3.76
CA GLN A 166 0.83 -9.19 -2.85
C GLN A 166 1.92 -9.91 -3.63
N VAL A 167 3.17 -9.64 -3.28
CA VAL A 167 4.34 -10.25 -3.92
C VAL A 167 5.34 -10.61 -2.83
N ILE A 168 5.78 -11.87 -2.82
CA ILE A 168 6.79 -12.38 -1.88
C ILE A 168 7.90 -13.07 -2.66
N GLY A 169 9.16 -12.85 -2.29
CA GLY A 169 10.30 -13.56 -2.86
C GLY A 169 11.63 -12.95 -2.44
N GLU A 170 12.72 -13.62 -2.81
CA GLU A 170 14.08 -13.19 -2.45
C GLU A 170 14.60 -12.02 -3.31
N ALA A 171 14.05 -11.84 -4.52
CA ALA A 171 14.51 -10.82 -5.45
C ALA A 171 13.39 -10.34 -6.38
N GLY A 172 13.40 -9.04 -6.71
CA GLY A 172 12.51 -8.44 -7.70
C GLY A 172 11.10 -8.09 -7.22
N VAL A 173 10.82 -8.20 -5.92
CA VAL A 173 9.52 -7.87 -5.29
C VAL A 173 9.21 -6.37 -5.41
N ASP A 174 10.20 -5.53 -5.13
CA ASP A 174 10.18 -4.06 -5.22
C ASP A 174 9.73 -3.57 -6.59
N LYS A 175 10.33 -4.08 -7.68
CA LYS A 175 9.93 -3.74 -9.05
C LYS A 175 8.44 -4.03 -9.29
N ARG A 176 7.97 -5.21 -8.85
CA ARG A 176 6.60 -5.65 -9.14
C ARG A 176 5.58 -4.89 -8.32
N ILE A 177 5.89 -4.63 -7.05
CA ILE A 177 4.96 -3.93 -6.18
C ILE A 177 4.74 -2.48 -6.63
N ASP A 178 5.77 -1.81 -7.15
CA ASP A 178 5.65 -0.44 -7.67
C ASP A 178 4.85 -0.37 -8.99
N VAL A 179 4.99 -1.36 -9.88
CA VAL A 179 4.15 -1.47 -11.08
C VAL A 179 2.69 -1.67 -10.69
N LEU A 180 2.41 -2.60 -9.76
CA LEU A 180 1.05 -2.87 -9.28
C LEU A 180 0.46 -1.66 -8.53
N ALA A 181 1.28 -0.93 -7.77
CA ALA A 181 0.86 0.31 -7.10
C ALA A 181 0.47 1.38 -8.13
N THR A 182 1.23 1.49 -9.22
CA THR A 182 0.92 2.41 -10.33
C THR A 182 -0.39 2.01 -11.02
N ALA A 183 -0.57 0.72 -11.30
CA ALA A 183 -1.80 0.18 -11.90
C ALA A 183 -3.04 0.47 -11.03
N LEU A 184 -2.94 0.21 -9.71
CA LEU A 184 -3.98 0.55 -8.74
C LEU A 184 -4.25 2.05 -8.68
N PHE A 185 -3.21 2.87 -8.72
CA PHE A 185 -3.36 4.33 -8.68
C PHE A 185 -4.19 4.84 -9.87
N HIS A 186 -4.08 4.17 -11.02
CA HIS A 186 -4.82 4.46 -12.25
C HIS A 186 -6.07 3.59 -12.47
N HIS A 187 -6.51 2.82 -11.46
CA HIS A 187 -7.70 1.97 -11.54
C HIS A 187 -7.69 0.99 -12.72
N MET A 188 -6.51 0.48 -13.09
CA MET A 188 -6.36 -0.46 -14.20
C MET A 188 -7.10 -1.78 -13.95
N ARG A 189 -7.58 -2.39 -15.03
CA ARG A 189 -8.04 -3.78 -15.05
C ARG A 189 -6.85 -4.73 -15.04
N VAL A 190 -7.08 -5.96 -14.58
CA VAL A 190 -6.07 -7.03 -14.61
C VAL A 190 -5.65 -7.35 -16.05
N SER A 191 -6.60 -7.40 -16.98
CA SER A 191 -6.33 -7.65 -18.41
C SER A 191 -5.40 -6.61 -19.05
N GLU A 192 -5.50 -5.35 -18.63
CA GLU A 192 -4.66 -4.24 -19.13
C GLU A 192 -3.20 -4.34 -18.66
N LEU A 193 -2.90 -5.15 -17.65
CA LEU A 193 -1.53 -5.37 -17.21
C LEU A 193 -0.68 -6.06 -18.29
N GLU A 194 -1.31 -6.85 -19.17
CA GLU A 194 -0.63 -7.52 -20.28
C GLU A 194 -0.07 -6.54 -21.31
N ASP A 195 -0.74 -5.42 -21.50
CA ASP A 195 -0.41 -4.39 -22.51
C ASP A 195 0.72 -3.44 -22.07
N LEU A 196 1.16 -3.53 -20.81
CA LEU A 196 2.22 -2.66 -20.28
C LEU A 196 3.58 -2.92 -20.96
N ASP A 197 4.24 -1.85 -21.42
CA ASP A 197 5.62 -1.89 -21.93
C ASP A 197 6.62 -1.91 -20.76
N LEU A 198 6.85 -3.11 -20.21
CA LEU A 198 7.72 -3.32 -19.05
C LEU A 198 9.16 -3.63 -19.47
N ALA A 199 10.12 -2.99 -18.78
CA ALA A 199 11.54 -3.15 -19.06
C ALA A 199 11.99 -4.63 -19.02
N TYR A 200 12.76 -5.00 -20.06
CA TYR A 200 13.29 -6.34 -20.28
C TYR A 200 14.80 -6.32 -20.55
N ALA A 201 15.51 -7.15 -19.80
CA ALA A 201 16.75 -7.80 -20.20
C ALA A 201 16.91 -9.05 -19.32
N PRO A 202 17.60 -10.11 -19.78
CA PRO A 202 17.64 -11.40 -19.08
C PRO A 202 18.02 -11.34 -17.58
N PRO A 203 18.96 -10.47 -17.13
CA PRO A 203 19.30 -10.33 -15.71
C PRO A 203 18.23 -9.65 -14.84
N TYR A 204 17.22 -9.01 -15.45
CA TYR A 204 16.22 -8.18 -14.75
C TYR A 204 14.78 -8.65 -14.97
N ASN A 205 14.51 -9.39 -16.04
CA ASN A 205 13.17 -9.87 -16.37
C ASN A 205 13.16 -11.04 -17.36
N GLY A 206 12.08 -11.82 -17.35
CA GLY A 206 11.71 -12.64 -18.51
C GLY A 206 11.07 -11.79 -19.61
N VAL A 207 10.90 -12.37 -20.81
CA VAL A 207 10.22 -11.70 -21.95
C VAL A 207 8.82 -11.22 -21.57
N TRP A 208 8.12 -12.02 -20.76
CA TRP A 208 6.89 -11.63 -20.10
C TRP A 208 7.17 -11.46 -18.62
N ASP A 209 6.90 -10.28 -18.08
CA ASP A 209 7.07 -10.03 -16.65
C ASP A 209 6.19 -10.97 -15.83
N PRO A 210 6.63 -11.42 -14.63
CA PRO A 210 5.80 -12.17 -13.71
C PRO A 210 4.41 -11.58 -13.46
N ILE A 211 4.24 -10.24 -13.45
CA ILE A 211 2.91 -9.61 -13.36
C ILE A 211 2.06 -9.94 -14.59
N GLN A 212 2.57 -9.70 -15.80
CA GLN A 212 1.85 -9.99 -17.05
C GLN A 212 1.49 -11.47 -17.15
N ARG A 213 2.42 -12.36 -16.81
CA ARG A 213 2.16 -13.80 -16.77
C ARG A 213 1.09 -14.16 -15.75
N THR A 214 1.04 -13.48 -14.61
CA THR A 214 0.00 -13.72 -13.59
C THR A 214 -1.35 -13.24 -14.10
N ALA A 215 -1.43 -12.06 -14.71
CA ALA A 215 -2.65 -11.50 -15.29
C ALA A 215 -3.32 -12.42 -16.32
N ARG A 216 -2.51 -13.12 -17.14
CA ARG A 216 -2.95 -14.14 -18.12
C ARG A 216 -3.67 -15.38 -17.55
N ARG A 217 -3.83 -15.45 -16.23
CA ARG A 217 -4.57 -16.51 -15.54
C ARG A 217 -5.99 -16.09 -15.18
N LEU A 218 -6.38 -14.87 -15.56
CA LEU A 218 -7.78 -14.43 -15.61
C LEU A 218 -8.62 -15.39 -16.47
#